data_AF-A0AAW8SZD6-F1
#
_entry.id   AF-A0AAW8SZD6-F1
#
_cell.length_a   1.000
_cell.length_b   1.000
_cell.length_c   1.000
_cell.angle_alpha   90.00
_cell.angle_beta   90.00
_cell.angle_gamma   90.00
#
_symmetry.space_group_name_H-M   'P 1'
#
loop_
_entity.id
_entity.type
_entity.pdbx_description
1 polymer ?
#
loop_
_entity_poly.entity_id
_entity_poly.type
_entity_poly.pdbx_seq_one_letter_code
_entity_poly.pdbx_strand_id
1 'polypeptide(L)'
;MLHSQDACDRTIAAKLLPLDCETTDILLHSLMTETALYTRLAMTEKLEGGDSSTALKMIGFLGKIGKNQHRIPIAPSKKKSFPLLRDLMARSLGRMNPELFPVLLASAEELPPLKLSELIDAIGYMAFYHPALATAQNYQRLLQIKNSYDHDPLIQWKCLICFSAFPQSKDLLAQEDQFSMEAQRSLSLLALKKD
;
A
#
# COMPACT_ATOMS: atom_id res chain seq x y z
N MET A 1 8.53 -14.71 23.88
CA MET A 1 8.72 -13.33 23.34
C MET A 1 9.29 -13.43 21.93
N LEU A 2 8.54 -12.91 20.93
CA LEU A 2 8.67 -12.99 19.45
C LEU A 2 9.02 -14.33 18.78
N HIS A 3 9.85 -15.19 19.36
CA HIS A 3 10.15 -16.53 18.88
C HIS A 3 9.50 -17.62 19.75
N SER A 4 8.52 -17.26 20.59
CA SER A 4 7.76 -18.24 21.37
C SER A 4 7.00 -19.19 20.44
N GLN A 5 6.85 -20.45 20.85
CA GLN A 5 5.97 -21.40 20.16
C GLN A 5 4.50 -20.96 20.28
N ASP A 6 4.15 -20.26 21.35
CA ASP A 6 2.81 -19.71 21.57
C ASP A 6 2.59 -18.40 20.79
N ALA A 7 1.52 -18.34 20.00
CA ALA A 7 1.14 -17.16 19.23
C ALA A 7 0.69 -15.98 20.11
N CYS A 8 0.08 -16.24 21.27
CA CYS A 8 -0.30 -15.22 22.25
C CYS A 8 0.93 -14.48 22.79
N ASP A 9 1.97 -15.22 23.18
CA ASP A 9 3.24 -14.64 23.62
C ASP A 9 3.90 -13.78 22.55
N ARG A 10 3.89 -14.23 21.29
CA ARG A 10 4.43 -13.45 20.17
C ARG A 10 3.61 -12.18 19.94
N THR A 11 2.29 -12.28 20.04
CA THR A 11 1.38 -11.12 19.91
C THR A 11 1.63 -10.08 21.00
N ILE A 12 1.74 -10.52 22.27
CA ILE A 12 2.04 -9.64 23.39
C ILE A 12 3.41 -8.98 23.19
N ALA A 13 4.43 -9.76 22.81
CA ALA A 13 5.76 -9.23 22.53
C ALA A 13 5.75 -8.17 21.42
N ALA A 14 5.07 -8.43 20.30
CA ALA A 14 4.95 -7.47 19.20
C ALA A 14 4.31 -6.14 19.64
N LYS A 15 3.34 -6.19 20.56
CA LYS A 15 2.68 -4.98 21.10
C LYS A 15 3.56 -4.21 22.10
N LEU A 16 4.35 -4.92 22.91
CA LEU A 16 5.12 -4.31 23.99
C LEU A 16 6.51 -3.83 23.57
N LEU A 17 7.07 -4.35 22.47
CA LEU A 17 8.38 -3.91 22.00
C LEU A 17 8.37 -2.40 21.70
N PRO A 18 9.43 -1.67 22.10
CA PRO A 18 9.65 -0.33 21.57
C PRO A 18 9.85 -0.41 20.06
N LEU A 19 9.57 0.68 19.36
CA LEU A 19 9.84 0.76 17.93
C LEU A 19 11.06 1.65 17.70
N ASP A 20 12.11 1.03 17.22
CA ASP A 20 13.39 1.61 16.84
C ASP A 20 13.92 0.89 15.58
N CYS A 21 15.13 1.22 15.16
CA CYS A 21 15.74 0.67 13.96
C CYS A 21 15.88 -0.87 14.01
N GLU A 22 16.31 -1.42 15.15
CA GLU A 22 16.58 -2.85 15.33
C GLU A 22 15.27 -3.64 15.43
N THR A 23 14.36 -3.19 16.28
CA THR A 23 13.04 -3.82 16.46
C THR A 23 12.21 -3.76 15.18
N THR A 24 12.33 -2.70 14.38
CA THR A 24 11.73 -2.63 13.04
C THR A 24 12.22 -3.79 12.16
N ASP A 25 13.53 -4.05 12.11
CA ASP A 25 14.07 -5.16 11.32
C ASP A 25 13.58 -6.51 11.85
N ILE A 26 13.59 -6.70 13.17
CA ILE A 26 13.13 -7.93 13.81
C ILE A 26 11.66 -8.21 13.43
N LEU A 27 10.80 -7.19 13.51
CA LEU A 27 9.38 -7.32 13.17
C LEU A 27 9.18 -7.63 11.68
N LEU A 28 9.89 -6.96 10.79
CA LEU A 28 9.79 -7.17 9.34
C LEU A 28 10.23 -8.58 8.93
N HIS A 29 11.33 -9.09 9.48
CA HIS A 29 11.79 -10.45 9.21
C HIS A 29 10.84 -11.49 9.81
N SER A 30 10.33 -11.25 11.03
CA SER A 30 9.36 -12.14 11.67
C SER A 30 8.06 -12.24 10.86
N LEU A 31 7.59 -11.13 10.30
CA LEU A 31 6.39 -11.08 9.46
C LEU A 31 6.47 -11.97 8.21
N MET A 32 7.68 -12.22 7.67
CA MET A 32 7.83 -13.09 6.50
C MET A 32 7.47 -14.56 6.78
N THR A 33 7.64 -14.99 8.04
CA THR A 33 7.45 -16.39 8.45
C THR A 33 6.26 -16.59 9.39
N GLU A 34 5.68 -15.51 9.94
CA GLU A 34 4.56 -15.60 10.87
C GLU A 34 3.29 -16.14 10.20
N THR A 35 2.70 -17.16 10.82
CA THR A 35 1.50 -17.84 10.33
C THR A 35 0.23 -17.39 11.05
N ALA A 36 0.34 -16.97 12.31
CA ALA A 36 -0.78 -16.55 13.13
C ALA A 36 -1.29 -15.17 12.73
N LEU A 37 -2.59 -15.08 12.40
CA LEU A 37 -3.22 -13.86 11.91
C LEU A 37 -3.08 -12.68 12.89
N TYR A 38 -3.43 -12.89 14.16
CA TYR A 38 -3.39 -11.84 15.17
C TYR A 38 -1.97 -11.37 15.48
N THR A 39 -1.00 -12.28 15.43
CA THR A 39 0.41 -11.91 15.59
C THR A 39 0.88 -11.02 14.45
N ARG A 40 0.54 -11.35 13.19
CA ARG A 40 0.84 -10.49 12.03
C ARG A 40 0.21 -9.11 12.19
N LEU A 41 -1.06 -9.06 12.59
CA LEU A 41 -1.77 -7.80 12.82
C LEU A 41 -1.09 -6.93 13.88
N ALA A 42 -0.68 -7.52 15.00
CA ALA A 42 0.02 -6.80 16.05
C ALA A 42 1.40 -6.29 15.59
N MET A 43 2.15 -7.10 14.83
CA MET A 43 3.43 -6.68 14.25
C MET A 43 3.24 -5.51 13.26
N THR A 44 2.23 -5.58 12.40
CA THR A 44 1.94 -4.51 11.44
C THR A 44 1.44 -3.24 12.09
N GLU A 45 0.56 -3.34 13.10
CA GLU A 45 0.07 -2.20 13.88
C GLU A 45 1.23 -1.51 14.62
N LYS A 46 2.18 -2.30 15.13
CA LYS A 46 3.41 -1.74 15.71
C LYS A 46 4.22 -0.97 14.67
N LEU A 47 4.44 -1.53 13.47
CA LEU A 47 5.16 -0.87 12.37
C LEU A 47 4.44 0.39 11.84
N GLU A 48 3.10 0.40 11.87
CA GLU A 48 2.28 1.56 11.45
C GLU A 48 2.57 2.83 12.27
N GLY A 49 3.02 2.68 13.52
CA GLY A 49 3.42 3.78 14.40
C GLY A 49 4.84 4.32 14.18
N GLY A 50 5.55 3.87 13.14
CA GLY A 50 6.93 4.27 12.84
C GLY A 50 7.07 5.60 12.11
N ASP A 51 8.33 5.99 11.90
CA ASP A 51 8.71 7.22 11.21
C ASP A 51 9.15 6.95 9.75
N SER A 52 9.78 7.94 9.12
CA SER A 52 10.34 7.82 7.76
C SER A 52 11.33 6.67 7.62
N SER A 53 12.15 6.38 8.64
CA SER A 53 13.10 5.26 8.62
C SER A 53 12.35 3.93 8.60
N THR A 54 11.33 3.78 9.45
CA THR A 54 10.46 2.60 9.44
C THR A 54 9.76 2.43 8.09
N ALA A 55 9.21 3.50 7.51
CA ALA A 55 8.55 3.47 6.20
C ALA A 55 9.50 2.99 5.09
N LEU A 56 10.72 3.51 5.04
CA LEU A 56 11.74 3.10 4.05
C LEU A 56 12.10 1.61 4.19
N LYS A 57 12.23 1.11 5.43
CA LYS A 57 12.45 -0.32 5.68
C LYS A 57 11.26 -1.17 5.22
N MET A 58 10.03 -0.75 5.53
CA MET A 58 8.80 -1.42 5.09
C MET A 58 8.69 -1.48 3.57
N ILE A 59 9.03 -0.41 2.84
CA ILE A 59 9.12 -0.39 1.37
C ILE A 59 10.12 -1.44 0.86
N GLY A 60 11.21 -1.66 1.60
CA GLY A 60 12.17 -2.73 1.35
C GLY A 60 11.56 -4.14 1.30
N PHE A 61 10.43 -4.35 1.97
CA PHE A 61 9.71 -5.62 2.11
C PHE A 61 8.46 -5.75 1.22
N LEU A 62 8.09 -4.72 0.45
CA LEU A 62 7.05 -4.83 -0.56
C LEU A 62 7.38 -5.94 -1.57
N GLY A 63 6.37 -6.71 -1.93
CA GLY A 63 6.44 -7.84 -2.84
C GLY A 63 7.11 -9.09 -2.25
N LYS A 64 7.56 -9.07 -0.98
CA LYS A 64 8.26 -10.19 -0.34
C LYS A 64 7.39 -11.01 0.62
N ILE A 65 6.30 -10.45 1.12
CA ILE A 65 5.45 -11.11 2.12
C ILE A 65 4.32 -11.90 1.46
N GLY A 66 4.30 -13.21 1.69
CA GLY A 66 3.39 -14.14 1.01
C GLY A 66 3.81 -14.43 -0.45
N LYS A 67 3.09 -15.34 -1.13
CA LYS A 67 3.42 -15.82 -2.49
C LYS A 67 2.40 -15.42 -3.57
N ASN A 68 1.44 -14.57 -3.21
CA ASN A 68 0.22 -14.36 -4.00
C ASN A 68 0.19 -12.97 -4.67
N GLN A 69 1.32 -12.34 -4.96
CA GLN A 69 1.39 -11.01 -5.57
C GLN A 69 0.65 -10.98 -6.92
N HIS A 70 0.04 -9.83 -7.22
CA HIS A 70 -0.53 -9.63 -8.55
C HIS A 70 0.61 -9.62 -9.58
N ARG A 71 0.53 -10.50 -10.57
CA ARG A 71 1.44 -10.53 -11.73
C ARG A 71 0.80 -9.95 -12.98
N ILE A 72 -0.53 -9.91 -12.99
CA ILE A 72 -1.36 -9.38 -14.07
C ILE A 72 -2.55 -8.62 -13.46
N PRO A 73 -3.12 -7.64 -14.19
CA PRO A 73 -4.38 -7.00 -13.81
C PRO A 73 -5.51 -8.02 -13.63
N ILE A 74 -6.39 -7.77 -12.65
CA ILE A 74 -7.59 -8.58 -12.44
C ILE A 74 -8.82 -7.68 -12.41
N ALA A 75 -9.89 -8.08 -13.09
CA ALA A 75 -11.08 -7.25 -13.22
C ALA A 75 -12.34 -7.86 -12.58
N PRO A 76 -13.18 -7.06 -11.90
CA PRO A 76 -12.81 -5.85 -11.15
C PRO A 76 -12.10 -6.23 -9.83
N SER A 77 -11.29 -5.32 -9.27
CA SER A 77 -10.73 -5.52 -7.93
C SER A 77 -11.87 -5.76 -6.93
N LYS A 78 -11.94 -6.94 -6.30
CA LYS A 78 -12.94 -7.27 -5.27
C LYS A 78 -12.32 -7.16 -3.89
N LYS A 79 -12.25 -5.96 -3.32
CA LYS A 79 -11.73 -5.71 -1.96
C LYS A 79 -12.76 -6.06 -0.85
N LYS A 80 -13.42 -7.23 -0.92
CA LYS A 80 -14.37 -7.68 0.13
C LYS A 80 -13.75 -8.61 1.19
N SER A 81 -12.63 -9.26 0.89
CA SER A 81 -11.93 -10.13 1.84
C SER A 81 -10.86 -9.38 2.63
N PHE A 82 -10.52 -9.92 3.81
CA PHE A 82 -9.38 -9.46 4.61
C PHE A 82 -8.10 -9.35 3.75
N PRO A 83 -7.22 -8.36 3.97
CA PRO A 83 -6.00 -8.19 3.19
C PRO A 83 -5.24 -9.51 3.09
N LEU A 84 -4.92 -9.93 1.86
CA LEU A 84 -4.03 -11.07 1.70
C LEU A 84 -2.64 -10.68 2.18
N LEU A 85 -1.79 -11.66 2.48
CA LEU A 85 -0.42 -11.42 2.93
C LEU A 85 0.35 -10.42 2.04
N ARG A 86 0.13 -10.48 0.72
CA ARG A 86 0.69 -9.53 -0.25
C ARG A 86 0.24 -8.08 -0.02
N ASP A 87 -1.00 -7.89 0.41
CA ASP A 87 -1.60 -6.57 0.60
C ASP A 87 -1.28 -6.02 2.00
N LEU A 88 -0.77 -6.85 2.91
CA LEU A 88 -0.59 -6.51 4.31
C LEU A 88 0.43 -5.37 4.49
N MET A 89 1.59 -5.46 3.85
CA MET A 89 2.63 -4.43 3.95
C MET A 89 2.18 -3.11 3.30
N ALA A 90 1.61 -3.17 2.09
CA ALA A 90 1.08 -1.99 1.41
C ALA A 90 -0.06 -1.34 2.22
N ARG A 91 -0.93 -2.14 2.84
CA ARG A 91 -1.99 -1.64 3.70
C ARG A 91 -1.44 -0.94 4.93
N SER A 92 -0.42 -1.50 5.56
CA SER A 92 0.20 -0.91 6.75
C SER A 92 0.96 0.36 6.42
N LEU A 93 1.73 0.39 5.32
CA LEU A 93 2.32 1.64 4.81
C LEU A 93 1.24 2.72 4.60
N GLY A 94 0.10 2.34 4.00
CA GLY A 94 -1.01 3.27 3.77
C GLY A 94 -1.71 3.77 5.04
N ARG A 95 -1.49 3.14 6.19
CA ARG A 95 -2.06 3.50 7.51
C ARG A 95 -1.11 4.30 8.41
N MET A 96 0.16 4.43 8.02
CA MET A 96 1.13 5.24 8.75
C MET A 96 0.70 6.72 8.78
N ASN A 97 1.41 7.53 9.57
CA ASN A 97 1.20 8.97 9.64
C ASN A 97 1.17 9.59 8.21
N PRO A 98 0.10 10.33 7.82
CA PRO A 98 -0.01 10.96 6.50
C PRO A 98 1.11 11.96 6.18
N GLU A 99 1.83 12.48 7.19
CA GLU A 99 3.03 13.30 6.98
C GLU A 99 4.16 12.54 6.25
N LEU A 100 4.12 11.21 6.24
CA LEU A 100 5.06 10.35 5.52
C LEU A 100 4.72 10.18 4.02
N PHE A 101 3.60 10.73 3.56
CA PHE A 101 3.20 10.65 2.14
C PHE A 101 4.31 11.11 1.17
N PRO A 102 5.04 12.22 1.41
CA PRO A 102 6.16 12.62 0.54
C PRO A 102 7.26 11.57 0.44
N VAL A 103 7.53 10.82 1.53
CA VAL A 103 8.52 9.73 1.55
C VAL A 103 8.08 8.58 0.65
N LEU A 104 6.79 8.20 0.73
CA LEU A 104 6.23 7.15 -0.12
C LEU A 104 6.26 7.58 -1.60
N LEU A 105 5.83 8.81 -1.89
CA LEU A 105 5.78 9.31 -3.26
C LEU A 105 7.17 9.46 -3.88
N ALA A 106 8.17 9.94 -3.13
CA ALA A 106 9.56 10.00 -3.60
C ALA A 106 10.12 8.60 -3.87
N SER A 107 9.84 7.63 -2.99
CA SER A 107 10.30 6.25 -3.18
C SER A 107 9.70 5.60 -4.44
N ALA A 108 8.48 5.97 -4.84
CA ALA A 108 7.82 5.40 -6.00
C ALA A 108 8.54 5.71 -7.33
N GLU A 109 9.37 6.76 -7.38
CA GLU A 109 10.08 7.15 -8.60
C GLU A 109 11.29 6.26 -8.91
N GLU A 110 11.79 5.50 -7.92
CA GLU A 110 13.05 4.73 -8.03
C GLU A 110 12.85 3.21 -7.91
N LEU A 111 11.63 2.75 -7.62
CA LEU A 111 11.38 1.35 -7.30
C LEU A 111 11.23 0.45 -8.54
N PRO A 112 11.68 -0.81 -8.46
CA PRO A 112 11.39 -1.79 -9.50
C PRO A 112 9.87 -2.07 -9.59
N PRO A 113 9.35 -2.44 -10.77
CA PRO A 113 7.91 -2.55 -11.04
C PRO A 113 7.12 -3.36 -10.01
N LEU A 114 7.66 -4.51 -9.55
CA LEU A 114 6.99 -5.35 -8.57
C LEU A 114 6.69 -4.59 -7.27
N LYS A 115 7.68 -3.87 -6.73
CA LYS A 115 7.52 -3.08 -5.50
C LYS A 115 6.69 -1.84 -5.73
N LEU A 116 6.91 -1.17 -6.86
CA LEU A 116 6.15 0.01 -7.26
C LEU A 116 4.65 -0.29 -7.30
N SER A 117 4.26 -1.44 -7.87
CA SER A 117 2.85 -1.85 -7.99
C SER A 117 2.14 -1.96 -6.63
N GLU A 118 2.85 -2.38 -5.59
CA GLU A 118 2.31 -2.44 -4.22
C GLU A 118 2.41 -1.10 -3.48
N LEU A 119 3.46 -0.31 -3.74
CA LEU A 119 3.56 1.03 -3.16
C LEU A 119 2.46 1.96 -3.66
N ILE A 120 2.07 1.86 -4.94
CA ILE A 120 0.94 2.60 -5.51
C ILE A 120 -0.37 2.30 -4.76
N ASP A 121 -0.58 1.05 -4.34
CA ASP A 121 -1.74 0.69 -3.49
C ASP A 121 -1.68 1.36 -2.12
N ALA A 122 -0.49 1.44 -1.51
CA ALA A 122 -0.29 2.12 -0.23
C ALA A 122 -0.56 3.62 -0.34
N ILE A 123 0.01 4.28 -1.35
CA ILE A 123 -0.18 5.70 -1.66
C ILE A 123 -1.67 5.99 -1.90
N GLY A 124 -2.30 5.17 -2.76
CA GLY A 124 -3.73 5.31 -3.07
C GLY A 124 -4.60 5.13 -1.83
N TYR A 125 -4.28 4.16 -0.97
CA TYR A 125 -4.99 3.96 0.29
C TYR A 125 -4.84 5.16 1.23
N MET A 126 -3.61 5.66 1.43
CA MET A 126 -3.34 6.81 2.30
C MET A 126 -4.08 8.06 1.80
N ALA A 127 -3.95 8.41 0.53
CA ALA A 127 -4.68 9.53 -0.06
C ALA A 127 -6.20 9.33 -0.02
N PHE A 128 -6.68 8.08 -0.10
CA PHE A 128 -8.09 7.80 -0.01
C PHE A 128 -8.67 8.14 1.37
N TYR A 129 -7.96 7.83 2.45
CA TYR A 129 -8.43 8.12 3.81
C TYR A 129 -8.00 9.50 4.34
N HIS A 130 -7.07 10.18 3.65
CA HIS A 130 -6.62 11.53 3.97
C HIS A 130 -6.75 12.46 2.75
N PRO A 131 -7.94 13.01 2.46
CA PRO A 131 -8.20 13.80 1.26
C PRO A 131 -7.29 15.02 1.07
N ALA A 132 -6.72 15.57 2.14
CA ALA A 132 -5.72 16.65 2.08
C ALA A 132 -4.48 16.28 1.25
N LEU A 133 -4.17 14.98 1.11
CA LEU A 133 -3.06 14.48 0.30
C LEU A 133 -3.39 14.41 -1.20
N ALA A 134 -4.67 14.49 -1.59
CA ALA A 134 -5.15 14.44 -2.97
C ALA A 134 -4.95 15.80 -3.70
N THR A 135 -3.77 16.39 -3.55
CA THR A 135 -3.41 17.67 -4.17
C THR A 135 -3.13 17.51 -5.65
N ALA A 136 -3.23 18.61 -6.40
CA ALA A 136 -2.88 18.61 -7.82
C ALA A 136 -1.40 18.23 -8.04
N GLN A 137 -0.49 18.67 -7.16
CA GLN A 137 0.93 18.33 -7.25
C GLN A 137 1.18 16.83 -7.08
N ASN A 138 0.57 16.20 -6.07
CA ASN A 138 0.72 14.77 -5.84
C ASN A 138 0.11 13.94 -6.99
N TYR A 139 -1.06 14.37 -7.48
CA TYR A 139 -1.67 13.77 -8.66
C TYR A 139 -0.76 13.84 -9.89
N GLN A 140 -0.14 14.99 -10.17
CA GLN A 140 0.75 15.16 -11.32
C GLN A 140 1.98 14.25 -11.25
N ARG A 141 2.58 14.06 -10.07
CA ARG A 141 3.70 13.12 -9.89
C ARG A 141 3.26 11.66 -10.14
N LEU A 142 2.09 11.27 -9.65
CA LEU A 142 1.54 9.93 -9.91
C LEU A 142 1.18 9.73 -11.39
N LEU A 143 0.72 10.78 -12.07
CA LEU A 143 0.46 10.76 -13.51
C LEU A 143 1.76 10.58 -14.30
N GLN A 144 2.83 11.27 -13.90
CA GLN A 144 4.16 11.07 -14.49
C GLN A 144 4.62 9.62 -14.33
N ILE A 145 4.47 9.03 -13.14
CA ILE A 145 4.76 7.61 -12.91
C ILE A 145 3.91 6.73 -13.84
N LYS A 146 2.59 6.94 -13.93
CA LYS A 146 1.75 6.17 -14.87
C LYS A 146 2.27 6.28 -16.30
N ASN A 147 2.65 7.46 -16.75
CA ASN A 147 3.11 7.68 -18.13
C ASN A 147 4.48 7.04 -18.39
N SER A 148 5.37 7.00 -17.41
CA SER A 148 6.67 6.33 -17.53
C SER A 148 6.59 4.80 -17.62
N TYR A 149 5.43 4.21 -17.30
CA TYR A 149 5.17 2.77 -17.33
C TYR A 149 3.99 2.43 -18.25
N ASP A 150 3.79 3.19 -19.32
CA ASP A 150 2.67 3.04 -20.28
C ASP A 150 2.53 1.60 -20.84
N HIS A 151 3.65 0.89 -20.99
CA HIS A 151 3.70 -0.50 -21.45
C HIS A 151 3.62 -1.56 -20.34
N ASP A 152 3.48 -1.19 -19.06
CA ASP A 152 3.30 -2.15 -17.94
C ASP A 152 1.82 -2.21 -17.51
N PRO A 153 1.06 -3.25 -17.92
CA PRO A 153 -0.35 -3.37 -17.63
C PRO A 153 -0.68 -3.35 -16.13
N LEU A 154 0.20 -3.92 -15.30
CA LEU A 154 -0.03 -4.02 -13.86
C LEU A 154 0.08 -2.64 -13.21
N ILE A 155 1.12 -1.87 -13.56
CA ILE A 155 1.28 -0.50 -13.07
C ILE A 155 0.15 0.40 -13.56
N GLN A 156 -0.21 0.32 -14.85
CA GLN A 156 -1.36 1.06 -15.39
C GLN A 156 -2.62 0.81 -14.56
N TRP A 157 -2.96 -0.47 -14.35
CA TRP A 157 -4.13 -0.87 -13.56
C TRP A 157 -4.06 -0.40 -12.10
N LYS A 158 -2.90 -0.48 -11.44
CA LYS A 158 -2.71 0.00 -10.06
C LYS A 158 -2.89 1.52 -9.96
N CYS A 159 -2.39 2.28 -10.95
CA CYS A 159 -2.58 3.72 -10.99
C CYS A 159 -4.07 4.10 -11.09
N LEU A 160 -4.87 3.37 -11.88
CA LEU A 160 -6.33 3.61 -11.94
C LEU A 160 -6.99 3.42 -10.58
N ILE A 161 -6.62 2.36 -9.84
CA ILE A 161 -7.09 2.14 -8.47
C ILE A 161 -6.68 3.30 -7.55
N CYS A 162 -5.41 3.73 -7.63
CA CYS A 162 -4.87 4.85 -6.85
C CYS A 162 -5.64 6.15 -7.12
N PHE A 163 -5.96 6.41 -8.38
CA PHE A 163 -6.69 7.58 -8.83
C PHE A 163 -8.14 7.69 -8.32
N SER A 164 -8.71 6.61 -7.79
CA SER A 164 -9.97 6.70 -7.01
C SER A 164 -9.87 7.61 -5.77
N ALA A 165 -8.66 7.98 -5.33
CA ALA A 165 -8.41 8.94 -4.26
C ALA A 165 -8.27 10.39 -4.75
N PHE A 166 -8.09 10.64 -6.05
CA PHE A 166 -7.70 11.94 -6.61
C PHE A 166 -8.80 12.51 -7.52
N PRO A 167 -9.55 13.55 -7.09
CA PRO A 167 -10.63 14.14 -7.88
C PRO A 167 -10.22 14.67 -9.26
N GLN A 168 -8.95 15.05 -9.42
CA GLN A 168 -8.36 15.54 -10.67
C GLN A 168 -8.29 14.47 -11.76
N SER A 169 -8.36 13.19 -11.38
CA SER A 169 -8.23 12.06 -12.31
C SER A 169 -9.49 11.74 -13.12
N LYS A 170 -10.61 12.42 -12.87
CA LYS A 170 -11.92 12.08 -13.47
C LYS A 170 -11.88 11.93 -14.99
N ASP A 171 -11.30 12.91 -15.69
CA ASP A 171 -11.27 12.90 -17.15
C ASP A 171 -10.39 11.76 -17.67
N LEU A 172 -9.25 11.51 -17.03
CA LEU A 172 -8.37 10.39 -17.34
C LEU A 172 -9.09 9.04 -17.15
N LEU A 173 -9.80 8.87 -16.04
CA LEU A 173 -10.55 7.64 -15.77
C LEU A 173 -11.73 7.46 -16.74
N ALA A 174 -12.35 8.54 -17.20
CA ALA A 174 -13.45 8.48 -18.16
C ALA A 174 -13.01 8.09 -19.58
N GLN A 175 -11.74 8.33 -19.92
CA GLN A 175 -11.14 8.02 -21.22
C GLN A 175 -10.39 6.68 -21.23
N GLU A 176 -10.39 5.93 -20.13
CA GLU A 176 -9.66 4.68 -19.99
C GLU A 176 -10.43 3.50 -20.61
N ASP A 177 -9.92 3.01 -21.75
CA ASP A 177 -10.55 1.92 -22.50
C ASP A 177 -10.02 0.53 -22.11
N GLN A 178 -8.71 0.41 -21.85
CA GLN A 178 -8.05 -0.89 -21.65
C GLN A 178 -8.53 -1.56 -20.36
N PHE A 179 -8.67 -0.78 -19.29
CA PHE A 179 -9.13 -1.25 -17.98
C PHE A 179 -10.44 -0.59 -17.56
N SER A 180 -11.36 -0.41 -18.51
CA SER A 180 -12.63 0.30 -18.34
C SER A 180 -13.43 -0.10 -17.09
N MET A 181 -13.50 -1.39 -16.75
CA MET A 181 -14.19 -1.85 -15.52
C MET A 181 -13.55 -1.31 -14.22
N GLU A 182 -12.22 -1.23 -14.15
CA GLU A 182 -11.54 -0.68 -12.96
C GLU A 182 -11.63 0.84 -12.94
N ALA A 183 -11.56 1.48 -14.11
CA ALA A 183 -11.75 2.92 -14.23
C ALA A 183 -13.16 3.35 -13.79
N GLN A 184 -14.20 2.64 -14.22
CA GLN A 184 -15.59 2.85 -13.79
C GLN A 184 -15.77 2.64 -12.28
N ARG A 185 -15.14 1.61 -11.71
CA ARG A 185 -15.12 1.38 -10.26
C ARG A 185 -14.48 2.57 -9.53
N SER A 186 -13.38 3.09 -10.05
CA SER A 186 -12.66 4.23 -9.46
C SER A 186 -13.46 5.54 -9.56
N LEU A 187 -14.14 5.78 -10.68
CA LEU A 187 -15.09 6.88 -10.85
C LEU A 187 -16.26 6.79 -9.85
N SER A 188 -16.79 5.59 -9.63
CA SER A 188 -17.88 5.37 -8.67
C SER A 188 -17.45 5.72 -7.24
N LEU A 189 -16.22 5.35 -6.86
CA LEU A 189 -15.65 5.70 -5.55
C LEU A 189 -15.43 7.22 -5.38
N LEU A 190 -15.01 7.90 -6.44
CA LEU A 190 -14.88 9.37 -6.44
C LEU A 190 -16.24 10.07 -6.28
N ALA A 191 -17.31 9.51 -6.87
CA ALA A 191 -18.65 10.06 -6.74
C ALA A 191 -19.20 9.94 -5.31
N LEU A 192 -18.88 8.85 -4.60
CA LEU A 192 -19.28 8.61 -3.22
C LEU A 192 -18.60 9.53 -2.19
N LYS A 193 -17.52 10.22 -2.58
CA LYS A 193 -16.75 11.13 -1.72
C LYS A 193 -17.20 12.59 -1.77
N LYS A 194 -18.28 12.88 -2.49
CA LYS A 194 -18.98 14.16 -2.34
C LYS A 194 -19.82 14.06 -1.07
N ASP A 195 -19.26 14.51 0.05
CA ASP A 195 -19.92 15.11 1.23
C ASP A 195 -18.88 15.35 2.33
#